data_AF-A0A960HKH3-F1
#
_entry.id   AF-A0A960HKH3-F1
#
_cell.length_a   1.000
_cell.length_b   1.000
_cell.length_c   1.000
_cell.angle_alpha   90.00
_cell.angle_beta   90.00
_cell.angle_gamma   90.00
#
_symmetry.space_group_name_H-M   'P 1'
#
loop_
_entity.id
_entity.type
_entity.pdbx_description
1 polymer ?
#
loop_
_entity_poly.entity_id
_entity_poly.type
_entity_poly.pdbx_seq_one_letter_code
_entity_poly.pdbx_strand_id
1 'polypeptide(L)'
;ERKRSQLAAAALAEAEVRQAEQHRLERALLAEPVLRRADLSLTSRYQAARPGVVSGDFFDAIELDDGTVRLVVGDVAGHGADEAALGVALRAGWRSLVLAGLDPTDLLVALEELIAAERRNGDEFATVCDLTIAPDLTSVCVRSAGHPPPVLAGRGALVDTARRAPLGVRLGPRDLPGTRHDLPARWSLVAYTDGLFEVRSGDGVLAAEAVPPAVEAAAGHEGVDADALIAAFAGLDVEGWRDDVAVIVISGWPAP
;
A
#
# COMPACT_ATOMS: atom_id res chain seq x y z
N GLU A 1 -30.33 -14.47 -36.09
CA GLU A 1 -30.56 -14.05 -34.68
C GLU A 1 -29.97 -15.02 -33.65
N ARG A 2 -30.44 -16.28 -33.57
CA ARG A 2 -29.92 -17.30 -32.62
C ARG A 2 -28.40 -17.48 -32.61
N LYS A 3 -27.75 -17.55 -33.79
CA LYS A 3 -26.28 -17.70 -33.90
C LYS A 3 -25.49 -16.51 -33.34
N ARG A 4 -26.01 -15.28 -33.47
CA ARG A 4 -25.41 -14.07 -32.87
C ARG A 4 -25.56 -14.07 -31.36
N SER A 5 -26.73 -14.48 -30.85
CA SER A 5 -26.99 -14.62 -29.42
C SER A 5 -26.09 -15.69 -28.78
N GLN A 6 -25.87 -16.84 -29.44
CA GLN A 6 -24.96 -17.88 -28.96
C GLN A 6 -23.50 -17.44 -28.93
N LEU A 7 -23.02 -16.72 -29.96
CA LEU A 7 -21.65 -16.19 -29.97
C LEU A 7 -21.44 -15.12 -28.90
N ALA A 8 -22.43 -14.24 -28.69
CA ALA A 8 -22.38 -13.24 -27.62
C ALA A 8 -22.36 -13.88 -26.23
N ALA A 9 -23.17 -14.92 -26.00
CA ALA A 9 -23.18 -15.66 -24.74
C ALA A 9 -21.85 -16.40 -24.48
N ALA A 10 -21.26 -17.02 -25.51
CA ALA A 10 -19.95 -17.67 -25.39
C ALA A 10 -18.83 -16.66 -25.09
N ALA A 11 -18.81 -15.52 -25.79
CA ALA A 11 -17.83 -14.46 -25.54
C ALA A 11 -17.96 -13.85 -24.14
N LEU A 12 -19.18 -13.70 -23.62
CA LEU A 12 -19.44 -13.25 -22.26
C LEU A 12 -18.90 -14.26 -21.24
N ALA A 13 -19.21 -15.55 -21.41
CA ALA A 13 -18.71 -16.60 -20.51
C ALA A 13 -17.17 -16.68 -20.52
N GLU A 14 -16.52 -16.56 -21.68
CA GLU A 14 -15.05 -16.50 -21.76
C GLU A 14 -14.47 -15.24 -21.10
N ALA A 15 -15.16 -14.10 -21.18
CA ALA A 15 -14.76 -12.88 -20.50
C ALA A 15 -14.88 -13.03 -18.97
N GLU A 16 -15.98 -13.61 -18.48
CA GLU A 16 -16.21 -13.88 -17.06
C GLU A 16 -15.15 -14.83 -16.47
N VAL A 17 -14.82 -15.90 -17.20
CA VAL A 17 -13.76 -16.85 -16.77
C VAL A 17 -12.41 -16.15 -16.69
N ARG A 18 -12.02 -15.38 -17.72
CA ARG A 18 -10.77 -14.60 -17.69
C ARG A 18 -10.73 -13.60 -16.55
N GLN A 19 -11.83 -12.89 -16.32
CA GLN A 19 -11.91 -11.91 -15.23
C GLN A 19 -11.78 -12.58 -13.85
N ALA A 20 -12.43 -13.73 -13.64
CA ALA A 20 -12.33 -14.48 -12.40
C ALA A 20 -10.91 -15.00 -12.15
N GLU A 21 -10.24 -15.49 -13.19
CA GLU A 21 -8.85 -15.96 -13.10
C GLU A 21 -7.88 -14.82 -12.81
N GLN A 22 -8.06 -13.66 -13.46
CA GLN A 22 -7.28 -12.46 -13.19
C GLN A 22 -7.43 -11.98 -11.74
N HIS A 23 -8.67 -11.81 -11.26
CA HIS A 23 -8.92 -11.40 -9.86
C HIS A 23 -8.31 -12.39 -8.87
N ARG A 24 -8.32 -13.69 -9.19
CA ARG A 24 -7.68 -14.70 -8.37
C ARG A 24 -6.16 -14.54 -8.35
N LEU A 25 -5.54 -14.25 -9.49
CA LEU A 25 -4.11 -13.99 -9.59
C LEU A 25 -3.75 -12.72 -8.81
N GLU A 26 -4.43 -11.61 -9.05
CA GLU A 26 -4.22 -10.34 -8.31
C GLU A 26 -4.32 -10.56 -6.80
N ARG A 27 -5.37 -11.22 -6.31
CA ARG A 27 -5.49 -11.56 -4.89
C ARG A 27 -4.37 -12.49 -4.39
N ALA A 28 -3.97 -13.48 -5.17
CA ALA A 28 -2.87 -14.38 -4.81
C ALA A 28 -1.51 -13.66 -4.79
N LEU A 29 -1.41 -12.57 -5.56
CA LEU A 29 -0.26 -11.70 -5.56
C LEU A 29 -0.31 -10.68 -4.43
N LEU A 30 -1.38 -10.53 -3.65
CA LEU A 30 -1.39 -9.70 -2.45
C LEU A 30 -1.08 -10.54 -1.21
N ALA A 31 -0.36 -9.96 -0.26
CA ALA A 31 -0.27 -10.58 1.06
C ALA A 31 -1.62 -10.39 1.78
N GLU A 32 -2.05 -11.40 2.55
CA GLU A 32 -3.11 -11.26 3.55
C GLU A 32 -2.41 -11.19 4.92
N PRO A 33 -2.04 -10.00 5.42
CA PRO A 33 -1.25 -9.89 6.63
C PRO A 33 -2.11 -10.30 7.82
N VAL A 34 -1.58 -11.16 8.68
CA VAL A 34 -2.25 -11.59 9.92
C VAL A 34 -1.35 -11.25 11.09
N LEU A 35 -1.88 -10.45 12.01
CA LEU A 35 -1.27 -10.16 13.30
C LEU A 35 -1.77 -11.17 14.34
N ARG A 36 -0.93 -11.53 15.30
CA ARG A 36 -1.23 -12.55 16.32
C ARG A 36 -1.84 -11.96 17.57
N ARG A 37 -1.61 -10.67 17.83
CA ARG A 37 -2.05 -9.99 19.05
C ARG A 37 -3.49 -9.51 19.01
N ALA A 38 -4.14 -9.51 20.18
CA ALA A 38 -5.51 -9.05 20.36
C ALA A 38 -5.63 -7.53 20.63
N ASP A 39 -4.51 -6.86 20.89
CA ASP A 39 -4.42 -5.41 21.08
C ASP A 39 -4.15 -4.65 19.77
N LEU A 40 -4.22 -5.35 18.64
CA LEU A 40 -4.09 -4.84 17.29
C LEU A 40 -5.20 -5.39 16.38
N SER A 41 -5.62 -4.59 15.41
CA SER A 41 -6.32 -5.06 14.21
C SER A 41 -5.65 -4.53 12.96
N LEU A 42 -5.71 -5.33 11.90
CA LEU A 42 -5.22 -4.96 10.59
C LEU A 42 -6.28 -5.30 9.54
N THR A 43 -6.59 -4.31 8.71
CA THR A 43 -7.51 -4.43 7.60
C THR A 43 -6.82 -3.90 6.35
N SER A 44 -6.82 -4.67 5.27
CA SER A 44 -6.38 -4.21 3.96
C SER A 44 -7.53 -4.20 2.96
N ARG A 45 -7.48 -3.25 2.03
CA ARG A 45 -8.36 -3.15 0.88
C ARG A 45 -7.53 -2.87 -0.35
N TYR A 46 -7.94 -3.52 -1.44
CA TYR A 46 -7.34 -3.33 -2.74
C TYR A 46 -8.46 -3.17 -3.77
N GLN A 47 -8.36 -2.12 -4.59
CA GLN A 47 -9.30 -1.79 -5.64
C GLN A 47 -8.52 -1.58 -6.94
N ALA A 48 -8.71 -2.50 -7.89
CA ALA A 48 -8.08 -2.37 -9.20
C ALA A 48 -8.74 -1.25 -10.02
N ALA A 49 -7.95 -0.51 -10.80
CA ALA A 49 -8.42 0.51 -11.73
C ALA A 49 -9.14 -0.08 -12.94
N ARG A 50 -8.63 -1.18 -13.48
CA ARG A 50 -9.17 -1.81 -14.69
C ARG A 50 -9.19 -3.33 -14.58
N PRO A 51 -10.30 -3.98 -14.98
CA PRO A 51 -10.32 -5.44 -15.09
C PRO A 51 -9.23 -5.92 -16.07
N GLY A 52 -8.38 -6.83 -15.62
CA GLY A 52 -7.38 -7.46 -16.50
C GLY A 52 -5.97 -6.85 -16.46
N VAL A 53 -5.69 -5.88 -15.58
CA VAL A 53 -4.36 -5.29 -15.38
C VAL A 53 -3.87 -5.65 -13.98
N VAL A 54 -2.70 -6.27 -13.90
CA VAL A 54 -2.05 -6.55 -12.61
C VAL A 54 -1.29 -5.29 -12.18
N SER A 55 -1.45 -4.90 -10.91
CA SER A 55 -0.87 -3.67 -10.37
C SER A 55 0.57 -3.82 -9.91
N GLY A 56 1.30 -2.71 -10.00
CA GLY A 56 2.59 -2.51 -9.32
C GLY A 56 2.45 -2.29 -7.80
N ASP A 57 1.24 -2.01 -7.30
CA ASP A 57 0.95 -1.83 -5.88
C ASP A 57 1.30 -3.08 -5.06
N PHE A 58 1.98 -2.86 -3.94
CA PHE A 58 2.25 -3.91 -2.99
C PHE A 58 2.19 -3.41 -1.55
N PHE A 59 1.75 -4.29 -0.67
CA PHE A 59 1.83 -4.09 0.77
C PHE A 59 2.05 -5.42 1.48
N ASP A 60 2.62 -5.37 2.68
CA ASP A 60 2.70 -6.51 3.59
C ASP A 60 2.81 -5.99 5.03
N ALA A 61 2.47 -6.83 5.99
CA ALA A 61 2.74 -6.58 7.39
C ALA A 61 3.08 -7.87 8.13
N ILE A 62 4.04 -7.77 9.06
CA ILE A 62 4.50 -8.91 9.84
C ILE A 62 4.70 -8.48 11.29
N GLU A 63 4.22 -9.33 12.20
CA GLU A 63 4.55 -9.26 13.61
C GLU A 63 5.77 -10.15 13.87
N LEU A 64 6.81 -9.56 14.47
CA LEU A 64 8.02 -10.25 14.90
C LEU A 64 7.84 -10.87 16.29
N ASP A 65 8.70 -11.83 16.64
CA ASP A 65 8.61 -12.54 17.92
C ASP A 65 8.85 -11.64 19.15
N ASP A 66 9.52 -10.51 18.97
CA ASP A 66 9.70 -9.49 20.02
C ASP A 66 8.48 -8.56 20.18
N GLY A 67 7.44 -8.73 19.35
CA GLY A 67 6.24 -7.92 19.32
C GLY A 67 6.32 -6.70 18.40
N THR A 68 7.46 -6.43 17.76
CA THR A 68 7.60 -5.36 16.77
C THR A 68 6.72 -5.66 15.57
N VAL A 69 5.97 -4.67 15.09
CA VAL A 69 5.19 -4.80 13.85
C VAL A 69 5.89 -4.04 12.73
N ARG A 70 6.12 -4.72 11.62
CA ARG A 70 6.69 -4.18 10.39
C ARG A 70 5.59 -4.10 9.35
N LEU A 71 5.52 -2.99 8.64
CA LEU A 71 4.55 -2.79 7.56
C LEU A 71 5.25 -2.10 6.40
N VAL A 72 4.92 -2.51 5.18
CA VAL A 72 5.34 -1.83 3.96
C VAL A 72 4.14 -1.57 3.07
N VAL A 73 4.14 -0.41 2.42
CA VAL A 73 3.32 -0.10 1.26
C VAL A 73 4.22 0.50 0.20
N GLY A 74 3.96 0.19 -1.06
CA GLY A 74 4.70 0.75 -2.17
C GLY A 74 3.95 0.58 -3.48
N ASP A 75 4.41 1.32 -4.47
CA ASP A 75 3.87 1.33 -5.82
C ASP A 75 5.05 1.38 -6.81
N VAL A 76 4.97 0.56 -7.85
CA VAL A 76 5.93 0.50 -8.95
C VAL A 76 5.38 1.31 -10.11
N ALA A 77 6.10 2.36 -10.49
CA ALA A 77 5.66 3.24 -11.54
C ALA A 77 5.51 2.53 -12.89
N GLY A 78 4.34 2.72 -13.51
CA GLY A 78 3.93 2.07 -14.74
C GLY A 78 2.73 1.16 -14.48
N HIS A 79 2.34 0.39 -15.50
CA HIS A 79 1.24 -0.55 -15.35
C HIS A 79 1.45 -1.77 -16.26
N GLY A 80 1.20 -2.96 -15.72
CA GLY A 80 1.37 -4.18 -16.49
C GLY A 80 2.08 -5.29 -15.74
N ALA A 81 2.37 -6.35 -16.48
CA ALA A 81 2.89 -7.59 -15.90
C ALA A 81 4.33 -7.45 -15.38
N ASP A 82 5.15 -6.57 -15.97
CA ASP A 82 6.54 -6.37 -15.54
C ASP A 82 6.58 -5.57 -14.23
N GLU A 83 5.78 -4.52 -14.12
CA GLU A 83 5.63 -3.70 -12.90
C GLU A 83 5.04 -4.52 -11.75
N ALA A 84 4.01 -5.31 -12.04
CA ALA A 84 3.44 -6.23 -11.07
C ALA A 84 4.44 -7.29 -10.60
N ALA A 85 5.23 -7.86 -11.50
CA ALA A 85 6.27 -8.83 -11.14
C ALA A 85 7.33 -8.18 -10.23
N LEU A 86 7.72 -6.93 -10.53
CA LEU A 86 8.65 -6.18 -9.69
C LEU A 86 8.05 -5.86 -8.31
N GLY A 87 6.78 -5.45 -8.23
CA GLY A 87 6.09 -5.21 -6.95
C GLY A 87 6.03 -6.46 -6.07
N VAL A 88 5.75 -7.62 -6.66
CA VAL A 88 5.78 -8.91 -5.98
C VAL A 88 7.19 -9.26 -5.49
N ALA A 89 8.21 -9.05 -6.33
CA ALA A 89 9.60 -9.28 -5.95
C ALA A 89 10.03 -8.35 -4.80
N LEU A 90 9.66 -7.07 -4.85
CA LEU A 90 9.96 -6.10 -3.79
C LEU A 90 9.31 -6.46 -2.47
N ARG A 91 8.03 -6.84 -2.48
CA ARG A 91 7.34 -7.31 -1.27
C ARG A 91 7.99 -8.55 -0.69
N ALA A 92 8.26 -9.56 -1.51
CA ALA A 92 8.87 -10.81 -1.06
C ALA A 92 10.30 -10.58 -0.53
N GLY A 93 11.06 -9.71 -1.19
CA GLY A 93 12.37 -9.25 -0.76
C GLY A 93 12.30 -8.53 0.59
N TRP A 94 11.40 -7.55 0.73
CA TRP A 94 11.16 -6.85 1.99
C TRP A 94 10.87 -7.83 3.12
N ARG A 95 9.90 -8.73 2.93
CA ARG A 95 9.50 -9.72 3.94
C ARG A 95 10.68 -10.59 4.36
N SER A 96 11.47 -11.05 3.39
CA SER A 96 12.64 -11.90 3.64
C SER A 96 13.73 -11.16 4.42
N LEU A 97 14.01 -9.91 4.07
CA LEU A 97 14.99 -9.07 4.77
C LEU A 97 14.55 -8.76 6.21
N VAL A 98 13.26 -8.48 6.42
CA VAL A 98 12.69 -8.26 7.75
C VAL A 98 12.80 -9.54 8.60
N LEU A 99 12.41 -10.70 8.06
CA LEU A 99 12.52 -11.98 8.77
C LEU A 99 13.98 -12.39 9.04
N ALA A 100 14.91 -11.97 8.20
CA ALA A 100 16.34 -12.17 8.40
C ALA A 100 16.95 -11.23 9.47
N GLY A 101 16.16 -10.28 10.00
CA GLY A 101 16.62 -9.33 11.01
C GLY A 101 17.53 -8.24 10.46
N LEU A 102 17.41 -7.89 9.18
CA LEU A 102 18.12 -6.74 8.62
C LEU A 102 17.75 -5.48 9.40
N ASP A 103 18.76 -4.64 9.69
CA ASP A 103 18.54 -3.35 10.32
C ASP A 103 17.53 -2.52 9.48
N PRO A 104 16.45 -2.00 10.08
CA PRO A 104 15.50 -1.16 9.37
C PRO A 104 16.13 0.05 8.64
N THR A 105 17.29 0.56 9.10
CA THR A 105 17.99 1.66 8.41
C THR A 105 18.60 1.26 7.07
N ASP A 106 18.90 -0.03 6.88
CA ASP A 106 19.51 -0.57 5.67
C ASP A 106 18.47 -1.12 4.68
N LEU A 107 17.21 -1.26 5.10
CA LEU A 107 16.17 -1.94 4.35
C LEU A 107 15.89 -1.29 2.97
N LEU A 108 15.70 0.03 2.93
CA LEU A 108 15.41 0.74 1.67
C LEU A 108 16.65 0.81 0.75
N VAL A 109 17.85 0.61 1.29
CA VAL A 109 19.08 0.45 0.48
C VAL A 109 19.14 -0.97 -0.08
N ALA A 110 18.80 -1.99 0.69
CA ALA A 110 18.74 -3.36 0.19
C ALA A 110 17.66 -3.54 -0.89
N LEU A 111 16.48 -2.91 -0.74
CA LEU A 111 15.44 -2.89 -1.77
C LEU A 111 15.86 -2.12 -3.03
N GLU A 112 16.67 -1.06 -2.90
CA GLU A 112 17.26 -0.36 -4.05
C GLU A 112 18.12 -1.29 -4.91
N GLU A 113 18.96 -2.12 -4.26
CA GLU A 113 19.78 -3.10 -4.97
C GLU A 113 18.94 -4.22 -5.58
N LEU A 114 17.82 -4.59 -4.95
CA LEU A 114 16.86 -5.54 -5.51
C LEU A 114 16.22 -5.01 -6.80
N ILE A 115 15.73 -3.77 -6.82
CA ILE A 115 15.21 -3.15 -8.05
C ILE A 115 16.28 -3.17 -9.15
N ALA A 116 17.51 -2.81 -8.80
CA ALA A 116 18.60 -2.78 -9.76
C ALA A 116 18.91 -4.15 -10.39
N ALA A 117 18.67 -5.24 -9.66
CA ALA A 117 18.87 -6.61 -10.11
C ALA A 117 17.68 -7.16 -10.92
N GLU A 118 16.45 -6.75 -10.58
CA GLU A 118 15.21 -7.32 -11.15
C GLU A 118 14.62 -6.50 -12.30
N ARG A 119 14.92 -5.21 -12.41
CA ARG A 119 14.35 -4.33 -13.45
C ARG A 119 14.73 -4.78 -14.86
N ARG A 120 13.80 -4.64 -15.82
CA ARG A 120 13.97 -5.17 -17.18
C ARG A 120 14.40 -4.10 -18.17
N ASN A 121 13.88 -2.89 -18.04
CA ASN A 121 14.00 -1.81 -19.02
C ASN A 121 14.88 -0.64 -18.52
N GLY A 122 15.23 -0.61 -17.23
CA GLY A 122 16.19 0.32 -16.64
C GLY A 122 15.60 1.63 -16.12
N ASP A 123 14.33 1.90 -16.46
CA ASP A 123 13.58 3.11 -16.09
C ASP A 123 12.55 2.83 -14.99
N GLU A 124 12.39 1.58 -14.56
CA GLU A 124 11.49 1.20 -13.48
C GLU A 124 11.95 1.77 -12.14
N PHE A 125 11.02 2.40 -11.42
CA PHE A 125 11.21 2.92 -10.07
C PHE A 125 10.00 2.61 -9.20
N ALA A 126 10.18 2.61 -7.88
CA ALA A 126 9.11 2.33 -6.94
C ALA A 126 9.09 3.33 -5.79
N THR A 127 7.91 3.83 -5.45
CA THR A 127 7.70 4.55 -4.19
C THR A 127 7.52 3.52 -3.07
N VAL A 128 8.13 3.74 -1.90
CA VAL A 128 8.02 2.82 -0.76
C VAL A 128 7.91 3.57 0.56
N CYS A 129 7.01 3.13 1.43
CA CYS A 129 6.93 3.52 2.84
C CYS A 129 7.09 2.28 3.72
N ASP A 130 8.17 2.24 4.51
CA ASP A 130 8.44 1.23 5.53
C ASP A 130 8.12 1.79 6.92
N LEU A 131 7.38 1.01 7.68
CA LEU A 131 6.94 1.34 9.04
C LEU A 131 7.48 0.31 10.02
N THR A 132 7.99 0.81 11.15
CA THR A 132 8.37 0.01 12.30
C THR A 132 7.60 0.48 13.52
N ILE A 133 6.60 -0.29 13.95
CA ILE A 133 5.81 -0.02 15.16
C ILE A 133 6.45 -0.78 16.32
N ALA A 134 6.75 -0.05 17.39
CA ALA A 134 7.42 -0.59 18.56
C ALA A 134 6.60 -1.70 19.26
N PRO A 135 7.23 -2.68 19.92
CA PRO A 135 6.53 -3.77 20.62
C PRO A 135 5.50 -3.36 21.66
N ASP A 136 5.72 -2.18 22.26
CA ASP A 136 4.85 -1.57 23.27
C ASP A 136 3.69 -0.76 22.66
N LEU A 137 3.64 -0.67 21.33
CA LEU A 137 2.64 0.06 20.55
C LEU A 137 2.58 1.57 20.85
N THR A 138 3.65 2.14 21.42
CA THR A 138 3.70 3.57 21.81
C THR A 138 4.34 4.46 20.76
N SER A 139 4.94 3.88 19.71
CA SER A 139 5.56 4.67 18.65
C SER A 139 5.67 3.90 17.34
N VAL A 140 5.77 4.69 16.26
CA VAL A 140 6.05 4.22 14.91
C VAL A 140 7.24 5.01 14.36
N CYS A 141 8.17 4.31 13.70
CA CYS A 141 9.20 4.93 12.90
C CYS A 141 8.84 4.79 11.42
N VAL A 142 8.83 5.91 10.69
CA VAL A 142 8.48 6.01 9.27
C VAL A 142 9.74 6.22 8.45
N ARG A 143 9.92 5.41 7.40
CA ARG A 143 10.96 5.59 6.38
C ARG A 143 10.30 5.63 5.02
N SER A 144 10.47 6.71 4.27
CA SER A 144 9.85 6.87 2.96
C SER A 144 10.89 7.13 1.86
N ALA A 145 10.73 6.40 0.75
CA ALA A 145 11.37 6.63 -0.53
C ALA A 145 10.30 7.12 -1.52
N GLY A 146 10.07 8.43 -1.54
CA GLY A 146 9.14 9.08 -2.47
C GLY A 146 7.66 8.73 -2.32
N HIS A 147 7.27 7.99 -1.27
CA HIS A 147 5.89 7.55 -1.07
C HIS A 147 5.06 8.55 -0.24
N PRO A 148 3.74 8.68 -0.50
CA PRO A 148 2.85 9.48 0.33
C PRO A 148 2.98 9.12 1.83
N PRO A 149 2.97 10.12 2.73
CA PRO A 149 3.10 9.86 4.16
C PRO A 149 1.83 9.14 4.68
N PRO A 150 1.96 8.11 5.53
CA PRO A 150 0.81 7.48 6.15
C PRO A 150 0.11 8.48 7.09
N VAL A 151 -1.18 8.30 7.31
CA VAL A 151 -2.01 9.19 8.13
C VAL A 151 -2.37 8.52 9.43
N LEU A 152 -2.08 9.19 10.55
CA LEU A 152 -2.54 8.81 11.88
C LEU A 152 -3.82 9.58 12.21
N ALA A 153 -4.92 8.86 12.41
CA ALA A 153 -6.20 9.46 12.81
C ALA A 153 -6.05 10.30 14.09
N GLY A 154 -6.63 11.48 14.10
CA GLY A 154 -6.50 12.53 15.11
C GLY A 154 -5.20 13.34 15.06
N ARG A 155 -4.24 13.02 14.18
CA ARG A 155 -2.93 13.72 14.09
C ARG A 155 -2.51 14.11 12.68
N GLY A 156 -3.03 13.47 11.64
CA GLY A 156 -2.69 13.74 10.25
C GLY A 156 -1.46 12.96 9.75
N ALA A 157 -0.80 13.49 8.71
CA ALA A 157 0.28 12.82 8.00
C ALA A 157 1.57 12.67 8.85
N LEU A 158 2.13 11.45 8.88
CA LEU A 158 3.40 11.14 9.53
C LEU A 158 4.54 11.23 8.51
N VAL A 159 5.14 12.42 8.41
CA VAL A 159 6.18 12.69 7.41
C VAL A 159 7.53 12.12 7.85
N ASP A 160 8.25 11.49 6.92
CA ASP A 160 9.67 11.19 7.07
C ASP A 160 10.55 12.37 6.61
N THR A 161 11.49 12.76 7.45
CA THR A 161 12.37 13.92 7.27
C THR A 161 13.58 13.64 6.38
N ALA A 162 13.93 12.36 6.17
CA ALA A 162 15.13 11.97 5.41
C ALA A 162 15.08 12.28 3.91
N ARG A 163 13.90 12.65 3.36
CA ARG A 163 13.66 13.08 1.96
C ARG A 163 14.46 12.27 0.93
N ARG A 164 14.14 10.98 0.80
CA ARG A 164 14.72 10.10 -0.23
C ARG A 164 13.80 10.02 -1.45
N ALA A 165 14.39 10.02 -2.65
CA ALA A 165 13.65 9.81 -3.89
C ALA A 165 13.10 8.36 -3.96
N PRO A 166 12.18 8.07 -4.88
CA PRO A 166 11.75 6.70 -5.16
C PRO A 166 12.93 5.76 -5.42
N LEU A 167 12.77 4.49 -5.05
CA LEU A 167 13.73 3.43 -5.34
C LEU A 167 13.92 3.31 -6.86
N GLY A 168 15.14 3.08 -7.34
CA GLY A 168 15.48 3.03 -8.77
C GLY A 168 16.03 4.36 -9.30
N VAL A 169 15.67 5.49 -8.69
CA VAL A 169 16.21 6.83 -9.03
C VAL A 169 17.60 7.06 -8.43
N ARG A 170 17.94 6.34 -7.33
CA ARG A 170 19.23 6.42 -6.63
C ARG A 170 19.64 7.81 -6.16
N LEU A 171 18.66 8.62 -5.75
CA LEU A 171 18.88 9.97 -5.22
C LEU A 171 18.43 10.09 -3.76
N GLY A 172 19.31 10.61 -2.91
CA GLY A 172 19.05 10.82 -1.47
C GLY A 172 20.07 10.16 -0.57
N PRO A 173 19.89 10.25 0.76
CA PRO A 173 20.79 9.62 1.72
C PRO A 173 20.69 8.09 1.67
N ARG A 174 21.82 7.42 2.00
CA ARG A 174 21.87 5.97 2.20
C ARG A 174 21.56 5.58 3.65
N ASP A 175 21.97 6.42 4.60
CA ASP A 175 21.61 6.26 6.00
C ASP A 175 20.19 6.79 6.22
N LEU A 176 19.28 5.89 6.61
CA LEU A 176 17.86 6.15 6.73
C LEU A 176 17.37 5.78 8.13
N PRO A 177 17.70 6.58 9.15
CA PRO A 177 17.27 6.32 10.52
C PRO A 177 15.73 6.27 10.65
N GLY A 178 15.03 6.95 9.75
CA GLY A 178 13.60 7.16 9.79
C GLY A 178 13.19 8.23 10.79
N THR A 179 11.92 8.62 10.73
CA THR A 179 11.35 9.62 11.63
C THR A 179 10.40 8.95 12.61
N ARG A 180 10.70 9.07 13.91
CA ARG A 180 9.88 8.51 14.99
C ARG A 180 8.72 9.44 15.32
N HIS A 181 7.54 8.86 15.45
CA HIS A 181 6.29 9.50 15.87
C HIS A 181 5.69 8.75 17.06
N ASP A 182 5.13 9.48 18.02
CA ASP A 182 4.46 8.88 19.17
C ASP A 182 3.03 8.46 18.81
N LEU A 183 2.65 7.27 19.26
CA LEU A 183 1.31 6.73 19.16
C LEU A 183 0.56 6.96 20.49
N PRO A 184 -0.66 7.51 20.47
CA PRO A 184 -1.50 7.59 21.68
C PRO A 184 -1.92 6.19 22.15
N ALA A 185 -2.56 6.08 23.32
CA ALA A 185 -2.96 4.77 23.86
C ALA A 185 -3.94 3.98 22.97
N ARG A 186 -4.78 4.69 22.20
CA ARG A 186 -5.63 4.14 21.13
C ARG A 186 -5.32 4.91 19.85
N TRP A 187 -5.02 4.21 18.78
CA TRP A 187 -4.60 4.80 17.52
C TRP A 187 -5.10 4.03 16.30
N SER A 188 -5.11 4.69 15.15
CA SER A 188 -5.36 4.06 13.85
C SER A 188 -4.52 4.75 12.79
N LEU A 189 -3.68 3.97 12.12
CA LEU A 189 -2.73 4.41 11.12
C LEU A 189 -3.15 3.85 9.78
N VAL A 190 -3.19 4.72 8.77
CA VAL A 190 -3.56 4.40 7.39
C VAL A 190 -2.35 4.60 6.51
N ALA A 191 -1.91 3.56 5.82
CA ALA A 191 -0.94 3.66 4.73
C ALA A 191 -1.64 3.28 3.42
N TYR A 192 -1.27 3.92 2.31
CA TYR A 192 -2.04 3.89 1.09
C TYR A 192 -1.18 4.23 -0.13
N THR A 193 -1.55 3.74 -1.30
CA THR A 193 -0.94 4.12 -2.58
C THR A 193 -1.63 5.37 -3.15
N ASP A 194 -0.93 6.07 -4.05
CA ASP A 194 -1.36 7.36 -4.57
C ASP A 194 -2.64 7.29 -5.41
N GLY A 195 -2.94 6.12 -6.00
CA GLY A 195 -4.22 5.86 -6.64
C GLY A 195 -5.43 6.26 -5.80
N LEU A 196 -5.34 6.23 -4.45
CA LEU A 196 -6.40 6.70 -3.55
C LEU A 196 -6.78 8.16 -3.80
N PHE A 197 -5.82 9.05 -4.07
CA PHE A 197 -6.03 10.48 -4.24
C PHE A 197 -5.75 10.99 -5.66
N GLU A 198 -5.15 10.21 -6.55
CA GLU A 198 -5.00 10.55 -7.99
C GLU A 198 -6.33 10.49 -8.78
N VAL A 199 -7.47 10.63 -8.10
CA VAL A 199 -8.80 10.72 -8.69
C VAL A 199 -9.06 12.10 -9.30
N ARG A 200 -9.74 12.11 -10.46
CA ARG A 200 -10.13 13.35 -11.14
C ARG A 200 -11.48 13.83 -10.60
N SER A 201 -11.45 14.93 -9.86
CA SER A 201 -12.64 15.70 -9.49
C SER A 201 -12.95 16.80 -10.51
N GLY A 202 -14.13 17.43 -10.40
CA GLY A 202 -14.50 18.59 -11.21
C GLY A 202 -13.53 19.78 -11.10
N ASP A 203 -12.75 19.85 -10.02
CA ASP A 203 -11.77 20.91 -9.73
C ASP A 203 -10.32 20.52 -10.10
N GLY A 204 -10.08 19.31 -10.61
CA GLY A 204 -8.75 18.80 -10.94
C GLY A 204 -8.44 17.43 -10.30
N VAL A 205 -7.17 17.00 -10.35
CA VAL A 205 -6.74 15.81 -9.60
C VAL A 205 -6.69 16.17 -8.12
N LEU A 206 -7.24 15.31 -7.25
CA LEU A 206 -7.09 15.50 -5.82
C LEU A 206 -5.61 15.34 -5.43
N ALA A 207 -5.23 15.99 -4.35
CA ALA A 207 -3.86 15.96 -3.86
C ALA A 207 -3.80 15.16 -2.54
N ALA A 208 -2.61 14.70 -2.17
CA ALA A 208 -2.40 13.90 -0.95
C ALA A 208 -2.92 14.62 0.32
N GLU A 209 -2.99 15.95 0.30
CA GLU A 209 -3.54 16.79 1.38
C GLU A 209 -5.03 16.55 1.66
N ALA A 210 -5.77 15.93 0.73
CA ALA A 210 -7.16 15.54 0.93
C ALA A 210 -7.31 14.25 1.75
N VAL A 211 -6.24 13.44 1.91
CA VAL A 211 -6.31 12.16 2.62
C VAL A 211 -6.48 12.32 4.13
N PRO A 212 -5.72 13.19 4.84
CA PRO A 212 -5.92 13.39 6.27
C PRO A 212 -7.37 13.70 6.68
N PRO A 213 -8.08 14.70 6.10
CA PRO A 213 -9.47 14.97 6.48
C PRO A 213 -10.43 13.82 6.14
N ALA A 214 -10.16 13.04 5.08
CA ALA A 214 -10.96 11.86 4.75
C ALA A 214 -10.77 10.72 5.76
N VAL A 215 -9.54 10.52 6.25
CA VAL A 215 -9.25 9.57 7.33
C VAL A 215 -9.97 9.96 8.61
N GLU A 216 -9.99 11.24 8.97
CA GLU A 216 -10.76 11.70 10.13
C GLU A 216 -12.27 11.44 9.97
N ALA A 217 -12.82 11.64 8.77
CA ALA A 217 -14.22 11.39 8.50
C ALA A 217 -14.59 9.90 8.54
N ALA A 218 -13.65 9.03 8.15
CA ALA A 218 -13.81 7.57 8.19
C ALA A 218 -13.44 6.95 9.55
N ALA A 219 -12.95 7.73 10.51
CA ALA A 219 -12.57 7.25 11.83
C ALA A 219 -13.80 7.01 12.73
N GLY A 220 -13.85 5.83 13.36
CA GLY A 220 -14.86 5.44 14.34
C GLY A 220 -14.24 4.88 15.63
N HIS A 221 -15.08 4.26 16.47
CA HIS A 221 -14.62 3.68 17.74
C HIS A 221 -13.67 2.48 17.55
N GLU A 222 -13.90 1.69 16.50
CA GLU A 222 -13.15 0.47 16.17
C GLU A 222 -11.92 0.73 15.29
N GLY A 223 -11.71 1.98 14.86
CA GLY A 223 -10.63 2.38 13.96
C GLY A 223 -11.15 3.09 12.72
N VAL A 224 -10.32 3.17 11.68
CA VAL A 224 -10.69 3.77 10.39
C VAL A 224 -11.37 2.73 9.51
N ASP A 225 -12.54 3.06 8.97
CA ASP A 225 -13.23 2.23 7.98
C ASP A 225 -12.59 2.43 6.60
N ALA A 226 -11.82 1.42 6.17
CA ALA A 226 -11.13 1.43 4.87
C ALA A 226 -12.10 1.48 3.68
N ASP A 227 -13.27 0.85 3.78
CA ASP A 227 -14.27 0.84 2.71
C ASP A 227 -14.93 2.22 2.59
N ALA A 228 -15.26 2.85 3.72
CA ALA A 228 -15.77 4.21 3.74
C ALA A 228 -14.74 5.23 3.21
N LEU A 229 -13.46 5.05 3.56
CA LEU A 229 -12.37 5.89 3.07
C LEU A 229 -12.26 5.80 1.54
N ILE A 230 -12.19 4.59 0.98
CA ILE A 230 -12.12 4.38 -0.47
C ILE A 230 -13.36 4.95 -1.16
N ALA A 231 -14.56 4.71 -0.60
CA ALA A 231 -15.81 5.21 -1.16
C ALA A 231 -15.88 6.76 -1.19
N ALA A 232 -15.28 7.44 -0.22
CA ALA A 232 -15.22 8.90 -0.18
C ALA A 232 -14.45 9.48 -1.39
N PHE A 233 -13.38 8.81 -1.84
CA PHE A 233 -12.64 9.21 -3.04
C PHE A 233 -13.30 8.73 -4.33
N ALA A 234 -13.83 7.51 -4.35
CA ALA A 234 -14.57 6.97 -5.50
C ALA A 234 -15.77 7.85 -5.89
N GLY A 235 -16.47 8.41 -4.90
CA GLY A 235 -17.63 9.29 -5.14
C GLY A 235 -17.28 10.65 -5.75
N LEU A 236 -16.00 11.03 -5.76
CA LEU A 236 -15.50 12.30 -6.33
C LEU A 236 -14.97 12.13 -7.76
N ASP A 237 -14.71 10.90 -8.19
CA ASP A 237 -14.15 10.61 -9.50
C ASP A 237 -15.23 10.64 -10.58
N VAL A 238 -15.09 11.58 -11.52
CA VAL A 238 -16.02 11.71 -12.65
C VAL A 238 -15.72 10.76 -13.81
N GLU A 239 -14.55 10.12 -13.82
CA GLU A 239 -14.09 9.21 -14.89
C GLU A 239 -13.84 7.77 -14.43
N GLY A 240 -13.91 7.52 -13.12
CA GLY A 240 -13.61 6.23 -12.48
C GLY A 240 -12.10 6.00 -12.29
N TRP A 241 -11.75 5.11 -11.36
CA TRP A 241 -10.38 4.86 -10.92
C TRP A 241 -9.42 4.69 -12.11
N ARG A 242 -8.40 5.55 -12.16
CA ARG A 242 -7.36 5.51 -13.19
C ARG A 242 -6.16 4.69 -12.80
N ASP A 243 -5.91 4.60 -11.49
CA ASP A 243 -4.83 3.83 -10.89
C ASP A 243 -5.35 2.90 -9.81
N ASP A 244 -4.57 1.86 -9.54
CA ASP A 244 -4.91 0.88 -8.52
C ASP A 244 -4.79 1.52 -7.12
N VAL A 245 -5.61 1.02 -6.20
CA VAL A 245 -5.67 1.56 -4.84
C VAL A 245 -5.40 0.44 -3.86
N ALA A 246 -4.33 0.56 -3.09
CA ALA A 246 -4.09 -0.22 -1.90
C ALA A 246 -4.26 0.67 -0.67
N VAL A 247 -5.03 0.20 0.31
CA VAL A 247 -5.16 0.83 1.63
C VAL A 247 -4.93 -0.24 2.68
N ILE A 248 -4.05 0.06 3.64
CA ILE A 248 -3.84 -0.75 4.84
C ILE A 248 -4.10 0.11 6.08
N VAL A 249 -5.03 -0.36 6.91
CA VAL A 249 -5.38 0.25 8.19
C VAL A 249 -4.89 -0.68 9.28
N ILE A 250 -4.08 -0.14 10.18
CA ILE A 250 -3.67 -0.81 11.41
C ILE A 250 -4.09 0.03 12.61
N SER A 251 -4.78 -0.59 13.55
CA SER A 251 -5.29 0.06 14.75
C SER A 251 -4.78 -0.66 15.98
N GLY A 252 -4.46 0.11 17.02
CA GLY A 252 -3.99 -0.39 18.31
C GLY A 252 -4.77 0.21 19.46
N TRP A 253 -4.91 -0.57 20.53
CA TRP A 253 -5.54 -0.17 21.79
C TRP A 253 -4.77 -0.76 22.96
N PRO A 254 -5.01 -0.30 24.19
CA PRO A 254 -4.38 -0.91 25.36
C PRO A 254 -4.79 -2.37 25.45
N ALA A 255 -3.85 -3.24 25.81
CA ALA A 255 -4.17 -4.61 26.17
C ALA A 255 -5.23 -4.62 27.31
N PRO A 256 -6.23 -5.51 27.25
CA PRO A 256 -7.30 -5.60 28.25
C PRO A 256 -6.78 -5.95 29.65
#